data_AF-A0A7X8U385-F1
#
_entry.id   AF-A0A7X8U385-F1
#
_cell.length_a   1.000
_cell.length_b   1.000
_cell.length_c   1.000
_cell.angle_alpha   90.00
_cell.angle_beta   90.00
_cell.angle_gamma   90.00
#
_symmetry.space_group_name_H-M   'P 1'
#
loop_
_entity.id
_entity.type
_entity.pdbx_description
1 polymer ?
#
loop_
_entity_poly.entity_id
_entity_poly.type
_entity_poly.pdbx_seq_one_letter_code
_entity_poly.pdbx_strand_id
1 'polypeptide(L)'
;MKKRFLIIAGLAALTILIAAVSLNAYQKNDVRESRDAFKVSLDGKTWFFVEDKLKLEDLLDDYKNQYISEVDKDVQIIKAGFKQKLDIVEVNDFQGDLCSPREAEKIIRSHAEAARVIEVRDGDNIWSIAMNNQLSVEEIGKLNPHLDEEMRIYPGDKLTITAEKPILAACVNNRV
;
A
#
# COMPACT_ATOMS: atom_id res chain seq x y z
N MET A 1 -72.95 -13.36 -36.48
CA MET A 1 -72.41 -13.26 -35.10
C MET A 1 -71.13 -14.10 -34.97
N LYS A 2 -70.17 -13.64 -34.14
CA LYS A 2 -68.82 -14.19 -33.79
C LYS A 2 -67.70 -13.74 -34.75
N LYS A 3 -66.95 -12.65 -34.50
CA LYS A 3 -65.89 -12.32 -33.51
C LYS A 3 -64.52 -13.02 -33.76
N ARG A 4 -63.59 -12.23 -34.31
CA ARG A 4 -62.16 -12.00 -33.94
C ARG A 4 -61.21 -13.19 -33.71
N PHE A 5 -60.19 -13.32 -34.56
CA PHE A 5 -58.83 -13.83 -34.26
C PHE A 5 -57.82 -13.08 -35.17
N LEU A 6 -57.16 -12.00 -34.72
CA LEU A 6 -55.84 -11.98 -34.04
C LEU A 6 -54.72 -12.47 -34.99
N ILE A 7 -54.11 -11.60 -35.82
CA ILE A 7 -52.86 -10.85 -35.52
C ILE A 7 -51.87 -11.64 -34.63
N ILE A 8 -51.26 -12.72 -35.14
CA ILE A 8 -50.08 -13.33 -34.52
C ILE A 8 -49.09 -13.83 -35.59
N ALA A 9 -48.65 -12.94 -36.49
CA ALA A 9 -47.53 -13.24 -37.38
C ALA A 9 -46.49 -12.10 -37.45
N GLY A 10 -46.82 -10.89 -36.97
CA GLY A 10 -45.92 -9.74 -37.01
C GLY A 10 -44.97 -9.59 -35.82
N LEU A 11 -45.18 -10.29 -34.70
CA LEU A 11 -44.39 -10.05 -33.47
C LEU A 11 -43.12 -10.90 -33.34
N ALA A 12 -43.04 -12.07 -34.00
CA ALA A 12 -41.89 -12.97 -33.86
C ALA A 12 -40.64 -12.51 -34.63
N ALA A 13 -40.81 -11.71 -35.70
CA ALA A 13 -39.67 -11.18 -36.46
C ALA A 13 -39.00 -9.97 -35.78
N LEU A 14 -39.74 -9.21 -34.96
CA LEU A 14 -39.21 -8.02 -34.29
C LEU A 14 -38.38 -8.38 -33.05
N THR A 15 -38.72 -9.46 -32.34
CA THR A 15 -37.95 -9.91 -31.16
C THR A 15 -36.56 -10.43 -31.54
N ILE A 16 -36.42 -11.08 -32.70
CA ILE A 16 -35.13 -11.57 -33.20
C ILE A 16 -34.21 -10.40 -33.57
N LEU A 17 -34.76 -9.31 -34.11
CA LEU A 17 -33.97 -8.13 -34.48
C LEU A 17 -33.41 -7.42 -33.24
N ILE A 18 -34.21 -7.28 -32.17
CA ILE A 18 -33.76 -6.67 -30.91
C ILE A 18 -32.64 -7.52 -30.29
N ALA A 19 -32.76 -8.84 -30.28
CA ALA A 19 -31.72 -9.72 -29.73
C ALA A 19 -30.39 -9.63 -30.51
N ALA A 20 -30.43 -9.56 -31.85
CA ALA A 20 -29.23 -9.42 -32.68
C ALA A 20 -28.57 -8.03 -32.52
N VAL A 21 -29.37 -6.97 -32.39
CA VAL A 21 -28.88 -5.60 -32.09
C VAL A 21 -28.29 -5.53 -30.68
N SER A 22 -28.89 -6.21 -29.70
CA SER A 22 -28.37 -6.30 -28.33
C SER A 22 -27.07 -7.13 -28.23
N LEU A 23 -26.89 -8.17 -29.04
CA LEU A 23 -25.62 -8.91 -29.10
C LEU A 23 -24.49 -8.06 -29.70
N ASN A 24 -24.78 -7.26 -30.73
CA ASN A 24 -23.79 -6.36 -31.34
C ASN A 24 -23.43 -5.16 -30.43
N ALA A 25 -24.36 -4.70 -29.58
CA ALA A 25 -24.08 -3.69 -28.56
C ALA A 25 -23.39 -4.27 -27.30
N TYR A 26 -23.27 -5.60 -27.21
CA TYR A 26 -22.56 -6.33 -26.17
C TYR A 26 -21.16 -6.79 -26.62
N GLN A 27 -20.54 -6.10 -27.58
CA GLN A 27 -19.10 -6.01 -27.61
C GLN A 27 -18.69 -4.72 -26.91
N LYS A 28 -18.80 -4.72 -25.57
CA LYS A 28 -18.02 -3.80 -24.76
C LYS A 28 -16.58 -4.25 -24.91
N ASN A 29 -15.93 -3.74 -25.94
CA ASN A 29 -14.48 -3.78 -26.09
C ASN A 29 -13.92 -3.09 -24.85
N ASP A 30 -13.59 -3.89 -23.85
CA ASP A 30 -12.84 -3.48 -22.66
C ASP A 30 -11.37 -3.30 -23.08
N VAL A 31 -11.15 -2.45 -24.07
CA VAL A 31 -9.82 -1.98 -24.44
C VAL A 31 -9.47 -1.00 -23.33
N ARG A 32 -8.86 -1.51 -22.25
CA ARG A 32 -8.17 -0.65 -21.30
C ARG A 32 -7.15 0.13 -22.12
N GLU A 33 -7.33 1.45 -22.22
CA GLU A 33 -6.41 2.30 -22.94
C GLU A 33 -4.99 2.05 -22.40
N SER A 34 -4.13 1.57 -23.29
CA SER A 34 -2.72 1.34 -23.05
C SER A 34 -2.10 2.68 -22.69
N ARG A 35 -1.49 2.79 -21.50
CA ARG A 35 -0.85 4.02 -21.04
C ARG A 35 0.56 3.74 -20.58
N ASP A 36 1.45 4.72 -20.77
CA ASP A 36 2.78 4.66 -20.16
C ASP A 36 2.64 4.79 -18.65
N ALA A 37 3.41 3.99 -17.92
CA ALA A 37 3.34 3.93 -16.47
C ALA A 37 4.73 3.77 -15.86
N PHE A 38 4.86 4.12 -14.59
CA PHE A 38 6.06 3.92 -13.79
C PHE A 38 5.77 2.90 -12.71
N LYS A 39 6.44 1.75 -12.82
CA LYS A 39 6.43 0.69 -11.82
C LYS A 39 7.33 1.10 -10.66
N VAL A 40 6.74 1.28 -9.49
CA VAL A 40 7.45 1.54 -8.24
C VAL A 40 7.69 0.22 -7.54
N SER A 41 8.95 -0.11 -7.29
CA SER A 41 9.37 -1.32 -6.58
C SER A 41 10.23 -0.97 -5.39
N LEU A 42 10.07 -1.76 -4.33
CA LEU A 42 10.75 -1.57 -3.07
C LEU A 42 11.39 -2.88 -2.64
N ASP A 43 12.70 -2.87 -2.47
CA ASP A 43 13.50 -4.08 -2.22
C ASP A 43 13.17 -5.21 -3.22
N GLY A 44 12.93 -4.84 -4.48
CA GLY A 44 12.58 -5.76 -5.57
C GLY A 44 11.10 -6.19 -5.62
N LYS A 45 10.28 -5.86 -4.63
CA LYS A 45 8.83 -6.14 -4.65
C LYS A 45 8.08 -4.98 -5.31
N THR A 46 7.27 -5.28 -6.32
CA THR A 46 6.38 -4.28 -6.93
C THR A 46 5.37 -3.79 -5.91
N TRP A 47 5.29 -2.47 -5.79
CA TRP A 47 4.50 -1.80 -4.76
C TRP A 47 3.23 -1.21 -5.38
N PHE A 48 3.38 -0.39 -6.41
CA PHE A 48 2.28 0.17 -7.19
C PHE A 48 2.79 0.72 -8.53
N PHE A 49 1.86 1.12 -9.40
CA PHE A 49 2.13 1.77 -10.68
C PHE A 49 1.55 3.18 -10.65
N VAL A 50 2.26 4.17 -11.19
CA VAL A 50 1.75 5.56 -11.34
C VAL A 50 1.94 6.04 -12.76
N GLU A 51 1.12 7.00 -13.17
CA GLU A 51 1.25 7.65 -14.49
C GLU A 51 2.28 8.78 -14.46
N ASP A 52 2.30 9.57 -13.38
CA ASP A 52 3.08 10.81 -13.30
C ASP A 52 4.33 10.62 -12.43
N LYS A 53 5.47 10.46 -13.10
CA LYS A 53 6.77 10.31 -12.43
C LYS A 53 7.16 11.55 -11.64
N LEU A 54 6.94 12.76 -12.17
CA LEU A 54 7.36 13.99 -11.51
C LEU A 54 6.62 14.19 -10.18
N LYS A 55 5.30 13.98 -10.18
CA LYS A 55 4.51 14.03 -8.95
C LYS A 55 4.91 12.96 -7.93
N LEU A 56 5.31 11.78 -8.40
CA LEU A 56 5.84 10.73 -7.52
C LEU A 56 7.17 11.16 -6.90
N GLU A 57 8.07 11.74 -7.70
CA GLU A 57 9.37 12.23 -7.21
C GLU A 57 9.19 13.36 -6.20
N ASP A 58 8.32 14.35 -6.47
CA ASP A 58 7.95 15.41 -5.53
C ASP A 58 7.42 14.84 -4.21
N LEU A 59 6.50 13.87 -4.29
CA LEU A 59 5.93 13.20 -3.13
C LEU A 59 6.97 12.47 -2.29
N LEU A 60 7.93 11.80 -2.94
CA LEU A 60 9.02 11.09 -2.27
C LEU A 60 9.97 12.08 -1.59
N ASP A 61 10.21 13.24 -2.19
CA ASP A 61 11.06 14.28 -1.61
C ASP A 61 10.38 14.99 -0.44
N ASP A 62 9.09 15.32 -0.56
CA ASP A 62 8.27 15.84 0.55
C ASP A 62 8.27 14.87 1.73
N TYR A 63 8.07 13.60 1.43
CA TYR A 63 8.13 12.54 2.42
C TYR A 63 9.52 12.47 3.09
N LYS A 64 10.64 12.55 2.36
CA LYS A 64 11.99 12.59 2.96
C LYS A 64 12.16 13.80 3.88
N ASN A 65 11.73 14.97 3.44
CA ASN A 65 11.90 16.23 4.17
C ASN A 65 11.20 16.20 5.54
N GLN A 66 10.04 15.54 5.64
CA GLN A 66 9.32 15.37 6.90
C GLN A 66 10.12 14.56 7.95
N TYR A 67 10.99 13.63 7.55
CA TYR A 67 11.81 12.83 8.48
C TYR A 67 13.20 13.41 8.73
N ILE A 68 13.61 14.45 8.00
CA ILE A 68 14.89 15.14 8.21
C ILE A 68 14.78 16.19 9.32
N SER A 69 13.59 16.74 9.56
CA SER A 69 13.38 17.86 10.49
C SER A 69 13.50 17.53 11.99
N GLU A 70 13.63 16.25 12.37
CA GLU A 70 13.87 15.85 13.77
C GLU A 70 15.35 15.77 14.14
N VAL A 71 16.26 15.92 13.17
CA VAL A 71 17.71 15.87 13.39
C VAL A 71 18.24 17.29 13.53
N ASP A 72 18.77 17.56 14.72
CA ASP A 72 19.30 18.82 15.27
C ASP A 72 19.73 19.90 14.27
N LYS A 73 19.32 21.15 14.52
CA LYS A 73 19.48 22.32 13.62
C LYS A 73 20.93 22.75 13.39
N ASP A 74 21.88 22.20 14.14
CA ASP A 74 23.31 22.52 14.06
C ASP A 74 24.13 21.59 13.15
N VAL A 75 23.49 20.59 12.52
CA VAL A 75 24.19 19.63 11.66
C VAL A 75 24.12 20.06 10.19
N GLN A 76 25.29 20.30 9.59
CA GLN A 76 25.43 20.64 8.16
C GLN A 76 24.68 19.61 7.30
N ILE A 77 23.79 20.11 6.43
CA ILE A 77 22.80 19.36 5.62
C ILE A 77 23.31 17.98 5.18
N ILE A 78 22.86 16.94 5.88
CA ILE A 78 23.08 15.55 5.48
C ILE A 78 21.98 15.16 4.51
N LYS A 79 22.35 14.74 3.28
CA LYS A 79 21.40 14.12 2.35
C LYS A 79 20.83 12.84 2.96
N ALA A 80 19.54 12.83 3.26
CA ALA A 80 18.88 11.61 3.69
C ALA A 80 18.55 10.73 2.48
N GLY A 81 18.96 9.46 2.53
CA GLY A 81 18.58 8.43 1.56
C GLY A 81 17.56 7.48 2.16
N PHE A 82 16.87 6.64 1.39
CA PHE A 82 16.01 5.60 1.96
C PHE A 82 16.83 4.40 2.45
N LYS A 83 16.44 3.79 3.58
CA LYS A 83 17.02 2.52 4.04
C LYS A 83 16.71 1.39 3.05
N GLN A 84 15.52 1.42 2.47
CA GLN A 84 15.06 0.45 1.47
C GLN A 84 15.43 0.90 0.06
N LYS A 85 15.67 -0.07 -0.82
CA LYS A 85 16.00 0.19 -2.22
C LYS A 85 14.73 0.51 -2.99
N LEU A 86 14.58 1.75 -3.42
CA LEU A 86 13.49 2.20 -4.30
C LEU A 86 13.93 2.14 -5.77
N ASP A 87 13.22 1.38 -6.58
CA ASP A 87 13.41 1.28 -8.02
C ASP A 87 12.15 1.80 -8.74
N ILE A 88 12.32 2.78 -9.65
CA ILE A 88 11.25 3.31 -10.51
C ILE A 88 11.59 2.95 -11.94
N VAL A 89 10.74 2.15 -12.58
CA VAL A 89 10.97 1.64 -13.93
C VAL A 89 9.79 2.02 -14.83
N GLU A 90 10.08 2.66 -15.94
CA GLU A 90 9.09 2.96 -16.98
C GLU A 90 8.61 1.66 -17.64
N VAL A 91 7.30 1.56 -17.81
CA VAL A 91 6.59 0.43 -18.41
C VAL A 91 5.66 1.01 -19.46
N ASN A 92 6.01 0.78 -20.72
CA ASN A 92 5.17 1.14 -21.84
C ASN A 92 4.02 0.14 -21.97
N ASP A 93 2.93 0.59 -22.57
CA ASP A 93 1.75 -0.22 -22.84
C ASP A 93 1.12 -0.89 -21.60
N PHE A 94 1.09 -0.18 -20.47
CA PHE A 94 0.54 -0.71 -19.25
C PHE A 94 -0.99 -0.72 -19.28
N GLN A 95 -1.57 -1.90 -19.01
CA GLN A 95 -3.02 -2.14 -18.99
C GLN A 95 -3.57 -2.47 -17.59
N GLY A 96 -2.71 -2.40 -16.57
CA GLY A 96 -3.09 -2.66 -15.19
C GLY A 96 -3.70 -1.42 -14.52
N ASP A 97 -3.94 -1.56 -13.22
CA ASP A 97 -4.52 -0.49 -12.43
C ASP A 97 -3.43 0.52 -12.05
N LEU A 98 -3.71 1.81 -12.26
CA LEU A 98 -2.82 2.90 -11.90
C LEU A 98 -3.25 3.51 -10.56
N CYS A 99 -2.27 3.74 -9.71
CA CYS A 99 -2.41 4.41 -8.44
C CYS A 99 -2.45 5.93 -8.67
N SER A 100 -3.46 6.60 -8.14
CA SER A 100 -3.49 8.07 -8.11
C SER A 100 -2.40 8.63 -7.19
N PRO A 101 -1.98 9.90 -7.35
CA PRO A 101 -1.01 10.52 -6.44
C PRO A 101 -1.40 10.42 -4.96
N ARG A 102 -2.70 10.52 -4.65
CA ARG A 102 -3.21 10.42 -3.28
C ARG A 102 -3.14 9.00 -2.73
N GLU A 103 -3.40 7.99 -3.56
CA GLU A 103 -3.26 6.60 -3.16
C GLU A 103 -1.78 6.23 -3.00
N ALA A 104 -0.92 6.72 -3.90
CA ALA A 104 0.53 6.58 -3.79
C ALA A 104 1.03 7.22 -2.49
N GLU A 105 0.54 8.41 -2.12
CA GLU A 105 0.84 9.05 -0.84
C GLU A 105 0.44 8.15 0.34
N LYS A 106 -0.78 7.60 0.32
CA LYS A 106 -1.25 6.71 1.38
C LYS A 106 -0.37 5.46 1.50
N ILE A 107 0.07 4.89 0.38
CA ILE A 107 0.95 3.71 0.37
C ILE A 107 2.36 4.08 0.85
N ILE A 108 2.92 5.20 0.39
CA ILE A 108 4.24 5.71 0.79
C ILE A 108 4.29 6.02 2.28
N ARG A 109 3.24 6.65 2.81
CA ARG A 109 3.08 6.97 4.23
C ARG A 109 2.59 5.79 5.05
N SER A 110 2.16 4.69 4.43
CA SER A 110 1.76 3.52 5.20
C SER A 110 2.97 2.98 5.95
N HIS A 111 2.77 2.65 7.22
CA HIS A 111 3.77 1.95 8.01
C HIS A 111 3.75 0.48 7.59
N ALA A 112 4.89 -0.11 7.25
CA ALA A 112 4.97 -1.56 7.21
C ALA A 112 5.08 -1.96 8.66
N GLU A 113 4.12 -2.76 9.11
CA GLU A 113 4.23 -3.53 10.33
C GLU A 113 5.38 -4.53 10.15
N ALA A 114 6.60 -4.05 10.33
CA ALA A 114 7.77 -4.91 10.39
C ALA A 114 7.84 -5.46 11.80
N ALA A 115 7.43 -6.73 11.95
CA ALA A 115 7.70 -7.49 13.15
C ALA A 115 9.21 -7.52 13.39
N ARG A 116 9.66 -6.97 14.51
CA ARG A 116 11.04 -7.03 14.98
C ARG A 116 11.08 -7.76 16.32
N VAL A 117 12.14 -8.52 16.55
CA VAL A 117 12.36 -9.19 17.83
C VAL A 117 13.25 -8.30 18.70
N ILE A 118 12.84 -8.07 19.94
CA ILE A 118 13.65 -7.43 20.98
C ILE A 118 13.96 -8.41 22.10
N GLU A 119 15.05 -8.16 22.80
CA GLU A 119 15.41 -8.88 24.02
C GLU A 119 15.05 -8.02 25.23
N VAL A 120 14.28 -8.58 26.15
CA VAL A 120 13.84 -7.93 27.40
C VAL A 120 15.05 -7.70 28.29
N ARG A 121 15.18 -6.49 28.85
CA ARG A 121 16.28 -6.10 29.74
C ARG A 121 15.83 -6.04 31.18
N ASP A 122 16.79 -6.01 32.10
CA ASP A 122 16.50 -5.80 33.51
C ASP A 122 15.78 -4.45 33.72
N GLY A 123 14.65 -4.49 34.44
CA GLY A 123 13.76 -3.33 34.64
C GLY A 123 12.70 -3.12 33.55
N ASP A 124 12.73 -3.83 32.42
CA ASP A 124 11.66 -3.77 31.44
C ASP A 124 10.40 -4.48 31.95
N ASN A 125 9.24 -3.93 31.60
CA ASN A 125 7.95 -4.59 31.76
C ASN A 125 7.11 -4.43 30.49
N ILE A 126 6.09 -5.27 30.31
CA ILE A 126 5.29 -5.32 29.08
C ILE A 126 4.69 -3.95 28.73
N TRP A 127 4.26 -3.18 29.73
CA TRP A 127 3.71 -1.84 29.55
C TRP A 127 4.74 -0.83 29.04
N SER A 128 5.92 -0.81 29.65
CA SER A 128 7.02 0.06 29.23
C SER A 128 7.50 -0.28 27.81
N ILE A 129 7.54 -1.57 27.46
CA ILE A 129 7.86 -2.03 26.11
C ILE A 129 6.77 -1.59 25.13
N ALA A 130 5.49 -1.78 25.47
CA ALA A 130 4.37 -1.34 24.66
C ALA A 130 4.43 0.16 24.37
N MET A 131 4.55 0.97 25.43
CA MET A 131 4.64 2.43 25.34
C MET A 131 5.83 2.89 24.49
N ASN A 132 7.02 2.35 24.73
CA ASN A 132 8.23 2.72 24.00
C ASN A 132 8.19 2.34 22.51
N ASN A 133 7.28 1.45 22.13
CA ASN A 133 7.10 0.98 20.76
C ASN A 133 5.79 1.41 20.13
N GLN A 134 5.03 2.29 20.80
CA GLN A 134 3.73 2.78 20.34
C GLN A 134 2.72 1.65 20.08
N LEU A 135 2.81 0.58 20.86
CA LEU A 135 1.89 -0.55 20.84
C LEU A 135 1.04 -0.56 22.10
N SER A 136 -0.12 -1.18 22.00
CA SER A 136 -0.89 -1.65 23.15
C SER A 136 -0.36 -3.00 23.64
N VAL A 137 -0.62 -3.31 24.91
CA VAL A 137 -0.31 -4.63 25.48
C VAL A 137 -1.05 -5.75 24.73
N GLU A 138 -2.25 -5.48 24.24
CA GLU A 138 -3.03 -6.43 23.44
C GLU A 138 -2.36 -6.74 22.09
N GLU A 139 -1.82 -5.73 21.42
CA GLU A 139 -1.07 -5.90 20.17
C GLU A 139 0.20 -6.72 20.40
N ILE A 140 0.93 -6.48 21.50
CA ILE A 140 2.08 -7.31 21.87
C ILE A 140 1.66 -8.75 22.14
N GLY A 141 0.55 -8.97 22.85
CA GLY A 141 0.01 -10.31 23.11
C GLY A 141 -0.34 -11.07 21.83
N LYS A 142 -0.97 -10.41 20.86
CA LYS A 142 -1.28 -10.99 19.54
C LYS A 142 -0.04 -11.44 18.78
N LEU A 143 1.05 -10.70 18.90
CA LEU A 143 2.34 -11.01 18.26
C LEU A 143 3.12 -12.11 18.99
N ASN A 144 2.83 -12.34 20.27
CA ASN A 144 3.53 -13.30 21.12
C ASN A 144 2.54 -14.27 21.78
N PRO A 145 1.92 -15.17 21.00
CA PRO A 145 0.91 -16.10 21.51
C PRO A 145 1.48 -17.16 22.49
N HIS A 146 2.80 -17.15 22.73
CA HIS A 146 3.47 -18.00 23.70
C HIS A 146 3.51 -17.39 25.11
N LEU A 147 3.18 -16.10 25.25
CA LEU A 147 3.06 -15.45 26.56
C LEU A 147 1.79 -15.96 27.27
N ASP A 148 1.86 -16.00 28.60
CA ASP A 148 0.70 -16.34 29.42
C ASP A 148 -0.34 -15.19 29.45
N GLU A 149 -1.54 -15.47 29.96
CA GLU A 149 -2.61 -14.47 30.07
C GLU A 149 -2.22 -13.27 30.96
N GLU A 150 -1.23 -13.46 31.84
CA GLU A 150 -0.69 -12.42 32.71
C GLU A 150 0.39 -11.56 32.03
N MET A 151 0.77 -11.90 30.79
CA MET A 151 1.80 -11.20 29.99
C MET A 151 3.13 -11.05 30.73
N ARG A 152 3.52 -12.08 31.50
CA ARG A 152 4.78 -12.07 32.25
C ARG A 152 5.98 -12.22 31.31
N ILE A 153 7.00 -11.41 31.56
CA ILE A 153 8.26 -11.39 30.81
C ILE A 153 9.45 -11.27 31.76
N TYR A 154 10.58 -11.80 31.36
CA TYR A 154 11.81 -11.84 32.13
C TYR A 154 13.01 -11.34 31.31
N PRO A 155 14.06 -10.80 31.96
CA PRO A 155 15.28 -10.43 31.26
C PRO A 155 15.85 -11.60 30.45
N GLY A 156 16.17 -11.34 29.17
CA GLY A 156 16.60 -12.35 28.19
C GLY A 156 15.48 -12.92 27.32
N ASP A 157 14.20 -12.66 27.64
CA ASP A 157 13.09 -13.09 26.80
C ASP A 157 13.10 -12.37 25.44
N LYS A 158 12.67 -13.08 24.40
CA LYS A 158 12.58 -12.54 23.04
C LYS A 158 11.14 -12.22 22.69
N LEU A 159 10.83 -10.93 22.57
CA LEU A 159 9.49 -10.45 22.21
C LEU A 159 9.45 -9.96 20.77
N THR A 160 8.45 -10.44 20.03
CA THR A 160 8.08 -9.91 18.72
C THR A 160 7.21 -8.69 18.91
N ILE A 161 7.61 -7.56 18.34
CA ILE A 161 6.83 -6.32 18.34
C ILE A 161 6.73 -5.79 16.92
N THR A 162 5.59 -5.21 16.55
CA THR A 162 5.48 -4.44 15.31
C THR A 162 6.08 -3.07 15.58
N ALA A 163 7.15 -2.73 14.88
CA ALA A 163 7.49 -1.32 14.80
C ALA A 163 6.64 -0.73 13.68
N GLU A 164 5.85 0.29 13.99
CA GLU A 164 5.34 1.21 12.97
C GLU A 164 6.55 1.95 12.39
N LYS A 165 7.23 1.29 11.46
CA LYS A 165 8.30 1.92 10.71
C LYS A 165 7.70 2.38 9.39
N PRO A 166 7.76 3.69 9.10
CA PRO A 166 7.51 4.18 7.76
C PRO A 166 8.33 3.36 6.79
N ILE A 167 7.64 2.83 5.78
CA ILE A 167 8.23 1.87 4.85
C ILE A 167 9.52 2.47 4.32
N LEU A 168 9.41 3.68 3.80
CA LEU A 168 10.53 4.48 3.35
C LEU A 168 11.23 5.19 4.51
N ALA A 169 11.87 4.50 5.46
CA ALA A 169 12.63 5.22 6.49
C ALA A 169 13.88 5.90 5.91
N ALA A 170 14.10 7.18 6.23
CA ALA A 170 15.28 7.92 5.78
C ALA A 170 16.53 7.60 6.64
N CYS A 171 17.63 7.21 6.02
CA CYS A 171 18.97 7.08 6.57
C CYS A 171 19.70 8.41 6.47
N VAL A 172 20.12 8.94 7.63
CA VAL A 172 20.98 10.12 7.73
C VAL A 172 22.43 9.66 7.82
N ASN A 173 23.23 9.94 6.80
CA ASN A 173 24.66 9.58 6.76
C ASN A 173 25.53 10.75 7.21
N ASN A 174 25.97 10.75 8.48
CA ASN A 174 26.94 11.73 8.95
C ASN A 174 28.35 11.31 8.51
N ARG A 175 29.04 12.13 7.71
CA ARG A 175 30.46 11.94 7.43
C ARG A 175 31.24 12.89 8.34
N VAL A 176 32.01 12.27 9.25
CA VAL A 176 32.96 12.92 10.17
C VAL A 176 34.11 13.56 9.39
#